data_AF-A0AAU9UXG4-F1
#
_entry.id   AF-A0AAU9UXG4-F1
#
_cell.length_a   1.000
_cell.length_b   1.000
_cell.length_c   1.000
_cell.angle_alpha   90.00
_cell.angle_beta   90.00
_cell.angle_gamma   90.00
#
_symmetry.space_group_name_H-M   'P 1'
#
loop_
_entity.id
_entity.type
_entity.pdbx_description
1 polymer ?
#
loop_
_entity_poly.entity_id
_entity_poly.type
_entity_poly.pdbx_seq_one_letter_code
_entity_poly.pdbx_strand_id
1 'polypeptide(L)'
;MAGPDILCVASSKEAQEMLKRIEREATFTYQTLTVPENGAANCLYVNGTLIHRAIEEIPESFKVFCERIDFARRSICFSELAKVSTGLTACCLLVRKP
;
A
#
# COMPACT_ATOMS: atom_id res chain seq x y z
N MET A 1 3.83 -2.72 -1.76
CA MET A 1 3.23 -3.74 -2.65
C MET A 1 1.86 -4.06 -2.13
N ALA A 2 0.82 -3.90 -2.95
CA ALA A 2 -0.56 -4.21 -2.55
C ALA A 2 -0.99 -5.64 -2.92
N GLY A 3 -0.21 -6.34 -3.73
CA GLY A 3 -0.49 -7.71 -4.19
C GLY A 3 0.64 -8.23 -5.06
N PRO A 4 0.49 -9.44 -5.65
CA PRO A 4 1.38 -9.93 -6.70
C PRO A 4 1.33 -8.95 -7.87
N ASP A 5 2.49 -8.47 -8.31
CA ASP A 5 2.64 -7.54 -9.43
C ASP A 5 1.87 -6.20 -9.30
N ILE A 6 1.36 -5.86 -8.11
CA ILE A 6 0.61 -4.63 -7.83
C ILE A 6 1.42 -3.69 -6.94
N LEU A 7 1.80 -2.54 -7.50
CA LEU A 7 2.43 -1.45 -6.79
C LEU A 7 1.35 -0.48 -6.27
N CYS A 8 1.35 -0.18 -4.98
CA CYS A 8 0.46 0.83 -4.41
C CYS A 8 1.19 2.17 -4.31
N VAL A 9 0.59 3.24 -4.85
CA VAL A 9 1.21 4.56 -4.95
C VAL A 9 0.19 5.62 -4.60
N ALA A 10 0.61 6.69 -3.94
CA ALA A 10 -0.26 7.81 -3.67
C ALA A 10 -0.51 8.67 -4.93
N SER A 11 -1.63 9.39 -4.96
CA SER A 11 -1.96 10.32 -6.05
C SER A 11 -1.16 11.63 -6.02
N SER A 12 -0.32 11.84 -5.01
CA SER A 12 0.49 13.06 -4.90
C SER A 12 1.46 13.21 -6.07
N LYS A 13 1.78 14.46 -6.42
CA LYS A 13 2.66 14.78 -7.55
C LYS A 13 4.02 14.10 -7.38
N GLU A 14 4.58 14.16 -6.18
CA GLU A 14 5.89 13.59 -5.85
C GLU A 14 5.88 12.07 -6.02
N ALA A 15 4.81 11.40 -5.57
CA ALA A 15 4.67 9.95 -5.70
C ALA A 15 4.53 9.52 -7.16
N GLN A 16 3.77 10.27 -7.96
CA GLN A 16 3.61 10.01 -9.40
C GLN A 16 4.88 10.28 -10.20
N GLU A 17 5.65 11.31 -9.86
CA GLU A 17 6.97 11.55 -10.46
C GLU A 17 7.96 10.43 -10.15
N MET A 18 7.94 9.91 -8.91
CA MET A 18 8.77 8.76 -8.54
C MET A 18 8.33 7.47 -9.23
N LEU A 19 7.03 7.24 -9.37
CA LEU A 19 6.50 6.10 -10.13
C LEU A 19 7.01 6.09 -11.57
N LYS A 20 6.95 7.24 -12.26
CA LYS A 20 7.45 7.35 -13.64
C LYS A 20 8.94 7.05 -13.76
N ARG A 21 9.74 7.41 -12.74
CA ARG A 21 11.16 7.05 -12.70
C ARG A 21 11.36 5.55 -12.53
N ILE A 22 10.58 4.92 -11.64
CA ILE A 22 10.61 3.47 -11.45
C ILE A 22 10.24 2.75 -12.76
N GLU A 23 9.14 3.16 -13.41
CA GLU A 23 8.68 2.58 -14.68
C GLU A 23 9.71 2.70 -15.81
N ARG A 24 10.50 3.79 -15.82
CA ARG A 24 11.53 4.02 -16.85
C ARG A 24 12.74 3.10 -16.69
N GLU A 25 13.09 2.73 -15.46
CA GLU A 25 14.25 1.90 -15.15
C GLU A 25 13.90 0.42 -15.00
N ALA A 26 12.64 0.10 -14.70
CA ALA A 26 12.19 -1.28 -14.49
C ALA A 26 12.11 -2.06 -15.82
N THR A 27 12.55 -3.31 -15.79
CA THR A 27 12.36 -4.27 -16.90
C THR A 27 11.03 -5.01 -16.84
N PHE A 28 10.31 -4.89 -15.72
CA PHE A 28 9.01 -5.51 -15.47
C PHE A 28 7.93 -4.45 -15.28
N THR A 29 6.79 -4.62 -15.93
CA THR A 29 5.64 -3.71 -15.83
C THR A 29 4.71 -4.15 -14.71
N TYR A 30 4.67 -3.37 -13.63
CA TYR A 30 3.72 -3.56 -12.54
C TYR A 30 2.35 -2.97 -12.88
N GLN A 31 1.30 -3.53 -12.29
CA GLN A 31 0.01 -2.86 -12.20
C GLN A 31 0.07 -1.81 -11.10
N THR A 32 -0.41 -0.59 -11.38
CA THR A 32 -0.41 0.50 -10.40
C THR A 32 -1.79 0.63 -9.76
N LEU A 33 -1.83 0.58 -8.43
CA LEU A 33 -2.98 0.96 -7.63
C LEU A 33 -2.74 2.34 -7.02
N THR A 34 -3.33 3.36 -7.64
CA THR A 34 -3.25 4.74 -7.15
C THR A 34 -4.30 5.00 -6.08
N VAL A 35 -3.86 5.49 -4.92
CA VAL A 35 -4.73 5.83 -3.77
C VAL A 35 -4.70 7.34 -3.48
N PRO A 36 -5.82 7.96 -3.10
CA PRO A 36 -5.89 9.41 -2.87
C PRO A 36 -5.16 9.86 -1.60
N GLU A 37 -5.07 9.03 -0.58
CA GLU A 37 -4.49 9.41 0.71
C GLU A 37 -3.08 8.85 0.86
N ASN A 38 -2.10 9.74 1.04
CA ASN A 38 -0.68 9.36 1.12
C ASN A 38 -0.40 8.28 2.18
N GLY A 39 -1.10 8.32 3.32
CA GLY A 39 -0.95 7.33 4.39
C GLY A 39 -1.42 5.92 4.01
N ALA A 40 -2.28 5.79 3.01
CA ALA A 40 -2.81 4.51 2.52
C ALA A 40 -1.83 3.77 1.60
N ALA A 41 -0.91 4.49 0.94
CA ALA A 41 0.06 3.88 0.02
C ALA A 41 1.00 2.89 0.73
N ASN A 42 1.23 3.08 2.03
CA ASN A 42 1.95 2.13 2.87
C ASN A 42 1.03 0.99 3.33
N CYS A 43 1.14 -0.16 2.66
CA CYS A 43 0.38 -1.36 2.93
C CYS A 43 1.29 -2.61 2.87
N LEU A 44 0.81 -3.71 3.44
CA LEU A 44 1.54 -4.99 3.50
C LEU A 44 0.73 -6.08 2.79
N TYR A 45 1.34 -6.76 1.82
CA TYR A 45 0.75 -7.97 1.25
C TYR A 45 1.49 -9.19 1.78
N VAL A 46 0.79 -10.03 2.55
CA VAL A 46 1.38 -11.20 3.22
C VAL A 46 0.42 -12.38 3.12
N ASN A 47 0.91 -13.54 2.68
CA ASN A 47 0.14 -14.80 2.59
C ASN A 47 -1.23 -14.65 1.91
N GLY A 48 -1.29 -13.95 0.78
CA GLY A 48 -2.56 -13.76 0.04
C GLY A 48 -3.48 -12.68 0.62
N THR A 49 -3.05 -11.97 1.67
CA THR A 49 -3.87 -10.97 2.37
C THR A 49 -3.20 -9.59 2.32
N LEU A 50 -3.96 -8.57 1.91
CA LEU A 50 -3.56 -7.17 2.01
C LEU A 50 -3.95 -6.58 3.36
N ILE A 51 -2.95 -6.11 4.10
CA ILE A 51 -3.11 -5.36 5.34
C ILE A 51 -2.96 -3.87 5.00
N HIS A 52 -3.98 -3.09 5.34
CA HIS A 52 -4.03 -1.65 5.10
C HIS A 52 -4.67 -0.92 6.30
N ARG A 53 -4.62 0.42 6.28
CA ARG A 53 -5.22 1.23 7.35
C ARG A 53 -6.75 1.15 7.37
N ALA A 54 -7.34 1.42 8.53
CA ALA A 54 -8.79 1.35 8.73
C ALA A 54 -9.56 2.47 8.03
N ILE A 55 -10.86 2.25 7.82
CA ILE A 55 -11.73 3.18 7.08
C ILE A 55 -11.83 4.54 7.76
N GLU A 56 -11.71 4.58 9.09
CA GLU A 56 -11.72 5.80 9.89
C GLU A 56 -10.49 6.69 9.63
N GLU A 57 -9.41 6.10 9.12
CA GLU A 57 -8.13 6.78 8.88
C GLU A 57 -7.90 7.13 7.41
N ILE A 58 -8.44 6.30 6.51
CA ILE A 58 -8.25 6.41 5.06
C ILE A 58 -9.56 6.18 4.27
N PRO A 59 -10.64 6.92 4.55
CA PRO A 59 -11.98 6.61 4.03
C PRO A 59 -12.07 6.55 2.49
N GLU A 60 -11.29 7.36 1.77
CA GLU A 60 -11.33 7.40 0.31
C GLU A 60 -10.53 6.23 -0.28
N SER A 61 -9.34 6.00 0.25
CA SER A 61 -8.45 4.92 -0.21
C SER A 61 -8.99 3.54 0.21
N PHE A 62 -9.71 3.45 1.32
CA PHE A 62 -10.39 2.23 1.73
C PHE A 62 -11.40 1.77 0.68
N LYS A 63 -12.14 2.70 0.06
CA LYS A 63 -13.06 2.38 -1.05
C LYS A 63 -12.30 1.86 -2.27
N VAL A 64 -11.18 2.50 -2.62
CA VAL A 64 -10.29 2.04 -3.71
C VAL A 64 -9.82 0.60 -3.45
N PHE A 65 -9.39 0.28 -2.22
CA PHE A 65 -9.04 -1.10 -1.87
C PHE A 65 -10.23 -2.06 -1.97
N CYS A 66 -11.44 -1.62 -1.64
CA CYS A 66 -12.63 -2.47 -1.76
C CYS A 66 -13.02 -2.78 -3.21
N GLU A 67 -12.85 -1.79 -4.09
CA GLU A 67 -13.28 -1.89 -5.50
C GLU A 67 -12.24 -2.58 -6.39
N ARG A 68 -10.95 -2.41 -6.08
CA ARG A 68 -9.84 -2.79 -6.97
C ARG A 68 -9.09 -4.05 -6.53
N ILE A 69 -9.30 -4.53 -5.30
CA ILE A 69 -8.63 -5.72 -4.77
C ILE A 69 -9.65 -6.82 -4.53
N ASP A 70 -9.43 -7.96 -5.18
CA ASP A 70 -10.29 -9.14 -5.22
C ASP A 70 -9.87 -10.25 -4.25
N PHE A 71 -8.72 -10.13 -3.61
CA PHE A 71 -8.23 -11.05 -2.58
C PHE A 71 -8.48 -10.55 -1.14
N ALA A 72 -8.12 -11.37 -0.15
CA ALA A 72 -8.40 -11.11 1.25
C ALA A 72 -7.78 -9.79 1.71
N ARG A 73 -8.54 -9.01 2.49
CA ARG A 73 -8.11 -7.73 3.06
C ARG A 73 -8.32 -7.69 4.56
N ARG A 74 -7.40 -7.04 5.27
CA ARG A 74 -7.48 -6.78 6.71
C ARG A 74 -7.16 -5.31 6.97
N SER A 75 -8.11 -4.60 7.57
CA SER A 75 -7.89 -3.25 8.06
C SER A 75 -7.37 -3.26 9.49
N ILE A 76 -6.47 -2.33 9.78
CA ILE A 76 -5.93 -2.09 11.13
C ILE A 76 -5.93 -0.60 11.44
N CYS A 77 -6.25 -0.23 12.67
CA CYS A 77 -6.08 1.13 13.15
C CYS A 77 -4.59 1.36 13.44
N PHE A 78 -4.02 2.41 12.86
CA PHE A 78 -2.61 2.76 12.98
C PHE A 78 -2.41 4.18 13.52
N SER A 79 -3.47 4.91 13.87
CA SER A 79 -3.48 6.31 14.28
C SER A 79 -2.47 6.66 15.37
N GLU A 80 -2.38 5.85 16.42
CA GLU A 80 -1.42 6.08 17.51
C GLU A 80 0.02 5.86 17.08
N LEU A 81 0.28 4.77 16.35
CA LEU A 81 1.63 4.43 15.91
C LEU A 81 2.09 5.34 14.77
N ALA A 82 1.17 5.89 13.96
CA ALA A 82 1.46 6.87 12.92
C ALA A 82 2.06 8.17 13.45
N LYS A 83 1.88 8.50 14.74
CA LYS A 83 2.48 9.68 15.37
C LYS A 83 4.01 9.59 15.47
N VAL A 84 4.55 8.36 15.48
CA VAL A 84 5.98 8.08 15.69
C VAL A 84 6.61 7.21 14.60
N SER A 85 5.80 6.44 13.86
CA SER A 85 6.23 5.49 12.83
C SER A 85 5.95 6.02 11.43
N THR A 86 6.79 5.61 10.47
CA THR A 86 6.65 5.95 9.05
C THR A 86 5.65 5.08 8.29
N GLY A 87 5.07 4.05 8.93
CA GLY A 87 4.02 3.22 8.33
C GLY A 87 3.97 1.79 8.88
N LEU A 88 3.05 0.99 8.35
CA LEU A 88 2.86 -0.43 8.67
C LEU A 88 4.13 -1.23 8.42
N THR A 89 4.81 -0.96 7.30
CA THR A 89 6.02 -1.69 6.89
C THR A 89 7.19 -1.50 7.85
N ALA A 90 7.23 -0.41 8.62
CA ALA A 90 8.28 -0.16 9.60
C ALA A 90 8.12 -1.00 10.88
N CYS A 91 6.96 -1.63 11.09
CA CYS A 91 6.63 -2.36 12.32
C CYS A 91 6.89 -3.86 12.23
N CYS A 92 7.42 -4.35 11.11
CA CYS A 92 7.63 -5.78 10.91
C CYS A 92 8.86 -6.07 10.04
N LEU A 93 9.50 -7.21 10.30
CA LEU A 93 10.47 -7.84 9.42
C LEU A 93 9.88 -9.17 8.96
N LEU A 94 9.55 -9.27 7.68
CA LEU A 94 8.96 -10.47 7.09
C LEU A 94 10.08 -11.44 6.69
N VAL A 95 10.09 -12.61 7.31
CA VAL A 95 11.10 -13.66 7.04
C VAL A 95 10.40 -14.91 6.55
N ARG A 96 10.73 -15.34 5.33
CA ARG A 96 10.33 -16.64 4.81
C ARG A 96 11.30 -17.69 5.33
N LYS A 97 10.85 -18.51 6.28
CA LYS A 97 11.62 -19.69 6.71
C LYS A 97 11.48 -20.80 5.65
N PRO A 98 12.57 -21.50 5.31
CA PRO A 98 12.55 -22.62 4.38
C PRO A 98 11.77 -23.82 4.92
#